data_AF-A0A6P2ARK5-F1
#
_entry.id   AF-A0A6P2ARK5-F1
#
_cell.length_a   1.000
_cell.length_b   1.000
_cell.length_c   1.000
_cell.angle_alpha   90.00
_cell.angle_beta   90.00
_cell.angle_gamma   90.00
#
_symmetry.space_group_name_H-M   'P 1'
#
loop_
_entity.id
_entity.type
_entity.pdbx_description
1 polymer ?
#
loop_
_entity_poly.entity_id
_entity_poly.type
_entity_poly.pdbx_seq_one_letter_code
_entity_poly.pdbx_strand_id
1 'polypeptide(L)'
;MSDKIASLSELVRRSADARASVPPFPTDAARITFLFYDSRMTRFNPGYQVDRPTGHCAATGETLEPGSICMATLCEREDDEGFDRFDYSMSAWERGDRPPRLFSYWRVTVPDPQAKKPLFVDEEVLLDLFQRLADDERPQRVAFRFVLGLILIRKKHLKLAGRKPATADGEHERWLVRPRGVDPDQPALEMVDPRLSEDDIEDITSQLNEILNAEL
;
A
#
# COMPACT_ATOMS: atom_id res chain seq x y z
N MET A 1 -9.06 -9.90 -5.64
CA MET A 1 -8.05 -8.83 -5.42
C MET A 1 -7.58 -8.29 -6.76
N SER A 2 -7.39 -9.17 -7.75
CA SER A 2 -7.32 -8.84 -9.17
C SER A 2 -8.39 -7.82 -9.61
N ASP A 3 -9.66 -8.04 -9.26
CA ASP A 3 -10.75 -7.10 -9.61
C ASP A 3 -10.63 -5.69 -8.99
N LYS A 4 -9.92 -5.53 -7.86
CA LYS A 4 -9.77 -4.23 -7.18
C LYS A 4 -8.60 -3.43 -7.76
N ILE A 5 -7.50 -4.10 -8.08
CA ILE A 5 -6.35 -3.53 -8.81
C ILE A 5 -6.78 -3.22 -10.24
N ALA A 6 -7.48 -4.13 -10.90
CA ALA A 6 -8.09 -3.93 -12.21
C ALA A 6 -9.02 -2.71 -12.24
N SER A 7 -9.75 -2.44 -11.15
CA SER A 7 -10.67 -1.30 -11.09
C SER A 7 -9.98 0.03 -10.73
N LEU A 8 -8.82 -0.01 -10.07
CA LEU A 8 -7.96 1.17 -9.89
C LEU A 8 -7.20 1.48 -11.17
N SER A 9 -6.61 0.47 -11.80
CA SER A 9 -5.97 0.61 -13.12
C SER A 9 -6.98 1.06 -14.16
N GLU A 10 -8.24 0.59 -14.14
CA GLU A 10 -9.30 1.07 -15.03
C GLU A 10 -9.76 2.50 -14.70
N LEU A 11 -9.75 2.92 -13.42
CA LEU A 11 -10.04 4.30 -13.04
C LEU A 11 -8.92 5.25 -13.52
N VAL A 12 -7.66 4.82 -13.39
CA VAL A 12 -6.50 5.56 -13.89
C VAL A 12 -6.45 5.53 -15.42
N ARG A 13 -6.81 4.41 -16.05
CA ARG A 13 -6.91 4.30 -17.51
C ARG A 13 -8.02 5.18 -18.07
N ARG A 14 -9.21 5.20 -17.45
CA ARG A 14 -10.28 6.15 -17.80
C ARG A 14 -9.89 7.60 -17.57
N SER A 15 -9.01 7.85 -16.61
CA SER A 15 -8.39 9.18 -16.41
C SER A 15 -7.42 9.51 -17.55
N ALA A 16 -6.54 8.58 -17.92
CA ALA A 16 -5.60 8.72 -19.03
C ALA A 16 -6.31 8.86 -20.39
N ASP A 17 -7.37 8.09 -20.64
CA ASP A 17 -8.22 8.16 -21.83
C ASP A 17 -8.95 9.50 -21.93
N ALA A 18 -9.37 10.09 -20.80
CA ALA A 18 -9.95 11.43 -20.78
C ALA A 18 -8.94 12.52 -21.20
N ARG A 19 -7.63 12.31 -20.98
CA ARG A 19 -6.56 13.22 -21.46
C ARG A 19 -6.40 13.19 -22.98
N ALA A 20 -6.77 12.09 -23.65
CA ALA A 20 -6.56 11.89 -25.08
C ALA A 20 -7.62 12.57 -25.98
N SER A 21 -8.60 13.29 -25.39
CA SER A 21 -9.73 13.89 -26.12
C SER A 21 -9.55 15.36 -26.53
N VAL A 22 -8.34 15.91 -26.42
CA VAL A 22 -8.02 17.23 -26.99
C VAL A 22 -7.63 17.07 -28.46
N PRO A 23 -8.33 17.71 -29.43
CA PRO A 23 -8.02 17.53 -30.85
C PRO A 23 -6.66 18.15 -31.20
N PRO A 24 -5.91 17.55 -32.14
CA PRO A 24 -4.61 18.09 -32.55
C PRO A 24 -4.80 19.31 -33.45
N PHE A 25 -4.06 20.38 -33.19
CA PHE A 25 -3.76 21.39 -34.22
C PHE A 25 -2.58 20.90 -35.09
N PRO A 26 -2.52 21.28 -36.38
CA PRO A 26 -1.61 20.65 -37.35
C PRO A 26 -0.20 21.27 -37.35
N THR A 27 0.79 20.37 -37.46
CA THR A 27 2.07 20.44 -38.21
C THR A 27 2.88 21.74 -38.24
N ASP A 28 4.16 21.69 -37.83
CA ASP A 28 5.22 21.33 -38.78
C ASP A 28 6.58 20.94 -38.12
N ALA A 29 7.27 20.03 -38.83
CA ALA A 29 8.71 19.79 -38.94
C ALA A 29 9.62 19.43 -37.74
N ALA A 30 10.20 18.22 -37.89
CA ALA A 30 11.63 17.86 -37.73
C ALA A 30 12.09 17.04 -36.50
N ARG A 31 12.04 15.71 -36.68
CA ARG A 31 13.07 14.68 -36.42
C ARG A 31 13.84 14.67 -35.08
N ILE A 32 13.45 13.70 -34.26
CA ILE A 32 14.17 13.14 -33.09
C ILE A 32 15.14 12.04 -33.56
N THR A 33 16.33 11.98 -32.96
CA THR A 33 17.10 10.74 -32.78
C THR A 33 17.45 10.63 -31.30
N PHE A 34 17.07 9.49 -30.72
CA PHE A 34 17.36 9.01 -29.37
C PHE A 34 18.87 8.93 -29.09
N LEU A 35 19.27 8.97 -27.80
CA LEU A 35 19.86 7.82 -27.11
C LEU A 35 20.33 8.11 -25.65
N PHE A 36 19.96 7.17 -24.78
CA PHE A 36 20.57 6.69 -23.52
C PHE A 36 20.54 7.52 -22.22
N TYR A 37 19.77 7.00 -21.24
CA TYR A 37 19.97 7.17 -19.80
C TYR A 37 20.34 5.79 -19.21
N ASP A 38 21.52 5.70 -18.59
CA ASP A 38 22.03 4.52 -17.86
C ASP A 38 21.73 4.66 -16.36
N SER A 39 21.54 3.49 -15.75
CA SER A 39 21.19 3.15 -14.39
C SER A 39 22.24 3.55 -13.34
N ARG A 40 21.75 3.80 -12.11
CA ARG A 40 22.12 3.11 -10.85
C ARG A 40 21.89 4.02 -9.64
N MET A 41 20.94 3.67 -8.76
CA MET A 41 21.08 3.92 -7.32
C MET A 41 20.39 2.79 -6.51
N THR A 42 21.26 1.92 -5.99
CA THR A 42 21.31 1.27 -4.66
C THR A 42 20.02 0.97 -3.89
N ARG A 43 19.79 -0.33 -3.63
CA ARG A 43 18.81 -0.87 -2.67
C ARG A 43 19.35 -0.77 -1.23
N PHE A 44 18.51 -0.39 -0.27
CA PHE A 44 18.78 -0.44 1.18
C PHE A 44 17.63 -1.17 1.88
N ASN A 45 17.90 -2.31 2.54
CA ASN A 45 17.06 -2.84 3.62
C ASN A 45 17.87 -3.82 4.50
N PRO A 46 18.12 -3.55 5.79
CA PRO A 46 18.53 -4.56 6.75
C PRO A 46 17.26 -5.04 7.48
N GLY A 47 16.46 -5.89 6.82
CA GLY A 47 15.24 -6.43 7.42
C GLY A 47 15.55 -7.63 8.30
N TYR A 48 15.27 -7.56 9.59
CA TYR A 48 15.16 -8.75 10.42
C TYR A 48 14.04 -9.63 9.86
N GLN A 49 14.38 -10.78 9.30
CA GLN A 49 13.42 -11.72 8.72
C GLN A 49 12.81 -12.56 9.84
N VAL A 50 11.57 -12.27 10.22
CA VAL A 50 10.76 -13.14 11.08
C VAL A 50 9.98 -14.10 10.20
N ASP A 51 10.06 -15.39 10.50
CA ASP A 51 9.38 -16.43 9.72
C ASP A 51 7.85 -16.32 9.77
N ARG A 52 7.23 -16.78 8.69
CA ARG A 52 5.76 -16.83 8.57
C ARG A 52 5.20 -17.96 9.44
N PRO A 53 3.95 -17.84 9.94
CA PRO A 53 3.28 -18.92 10.63
C PRO A 53 3.27 -20.20 9.77
N THR A 54 3.68 -21.32 10.35
CA THR A 54 3.80 -22.60 9.64
C THR A 54 2.48 -23.35 9.53
N GLY A 55 1.50 -23.00 10.38
CA GLY A 55 0.20 -23.67 10.47
C GLY A 55 0.23 -24.99 11.24
N HIS A 56 1.35 -25.31 11.92
CA HIS A 56 1.50 -26.54 12.69
C HIS A 56 2.09 -26.25 14.08
N CYS A 57 1.66 -27.02 15.08
CA CYS A 57 2.21 -26.96 16.42
C CYS A 57 3.63 -27.53 16.44
N ALA A 58 4.60 -26.77 16.93
CA ALA A 58 6.00 -27.20 16.99
C ALA A 58 6.25 -28.36 17.97
N ALA A 59 5.42 -28.52 19.01
CA ALA A 59 5.54 -29.62 19.96
C ALA A 59 4.93 -30.94 19.46
N THR A 60 3.75 -30.86 18.84
CA THR A 60 2.92 -32.05 18.53
C THR A 60 2.87 -32.37 17.04
N GLY A 61 3.24 -31.42 16.17
CA GLY A 61 3.09 -31.51 14.72
C GLY A 61 1.64 -31.37 14.24
N GLU A 62 0.68 -31.20 15.15
CA GLU A 62 -0.74 -31.11 14.78
C GLU A 62 -1.02 -29.83 13.98
N THR A 63 -1.95 -29.92 13.03
CA THR A 63 -2.43 -28.74 12.30
C THR A 63 -3.10 -27.77 13.26
N LEU A 64 -2.70 -26.51 13.17
CA LEU A 64 -3.37 -25.42 13.84
C LEU A 64 -4.54 -24.98 12.96
N GLU A 65 -5.76 -25.19 13.45
CA GLU A 65 -6.97 -24.91 12.66
C GLU A 65 -7.17 -23.40 12.49
N PRO A 66 -7.51 -22.92 11.28
CA PRO A 66 -7.92 -21.55 11.05
C PRO A 66 -8.95 -21.03 12.07
N GLY A 67 -8.73 -19.84 12.60
CA GLY A 67 -9.60 -19.21 13.60
C GLY A 67 -9.43 -19.73 15.04
N SER A 68 -8.64 -20.79 15.26
CA SER A 68 -8.26 -21.20 16.61
C SER A 68 -7.19 -20.28 17.19
N ILE A 69 -7.03 -20.28 18.52
CA ILE A 69 -5.95 -19.56 19.19
C ILE A 69 -4.73 -20.48 19.30
N CYS A 70 -3.54 -19.94 19.02
CA CYS A 70 -2.25 -20.58 19.26
C CYS A 70 -1.27 -19.62 19.93
N MET A 71 -0.14 -20.16 20.38
CA MET A 71 0.98 -19.41 20.97
C MET A 71 2.10 -19.27 19.96
N ALA A 72 2.33 -18.04 19.51
CA ALA A 72 3.49 -17.72 18.71
C ALA A 72 4.67 -17.41 19.63
N THR A 73 5.85 -17.90 19.28
CA THR A 73 7.08 -17.71 20.03
C THR A 73 8.19 -17.21 19.12
N LEU A 74 9.02 -16.31 19.63
CA LEU A 74 10.31 -15.95 19.03
C LEU A 74 11.44 -16.57 19.85
N CYS A 75 12.35 -17.25 19.17
CA CYS A 75 13.48 -17.93 19.77
C CYS A 75 14.78 -17.46 19.14
N GLU A 76 15.80 -17.20 19.94
CA GLU A 76 17.12 -16.82 19.43
C GLU A 76 17.75 -17.99 18.64
N ARG A 77 18.31 -17.67 17.48
CA ARG A 77 19.09 -18.61 16.68
C ARG A 77 20.42 -18.93 17.36
N GLU A 78 20.92 -20.14 17.13
CA GLU A 78 22.16 -20.60 17.74
C GLU A 78 23.41 -20.12 16.99
N ASP A 79 23.31 -20.02 15.66
CA ASP A 79 24.46 -19.87 14.76
C ASP A 79 24.61 -18.45 14.18
N ASP A 80 23.62 -17.57 14.32
CA ASP A 80 23.62 -16.21 13.78
C ASP A 80 22.81 -15.21 14.64
N GLU A 81 22.94 -13.91 14.31
CA GLU A 81 22.10 -12.86 14.87
C GLU A 81 20.71 -12.92 14.21
N GLY A 82 19.75 -13.52 14.89
CA GLY A 82 18.38 -13.64 14.37
C GLY A 82 17.41 -14.34 15.32
N PHE A 83 16.14 -14.36 14.90
CA PHE A 83 15.07 -15.03 15.62
C PHE A 83 14.30 -15.98 14.70
N ASP A 84 14.01 -17.17 15.22
CA ASP A 84 13.08 -18.11 14.59
C ASP A 84 11.71 -18.02 15.24
N ARG A 85 10.68 -18.18 14.43
CA ARG A 85 9.30 -18.26 14.90
C ARG A 85 8.84 -19.71 14.97
N PHE A 86 8.25 -20.08 16.11
CA PHE A 86 7.51 -21.32 16.26
C PHE A 86 6.10 -21.05 16.78
N ASP A 87 5.13 -21.85 16.37
CA ASP A 87 3.75 -21.75 16.86
C ASP A 87 3.39 -23.03 17.66
N TYR A 88 2.65 -22.89 18.76
CA TYR A 88 2.24 -23.97 19.65
C TYR A 88 0.73 -23.95 19.82
N SER A 89 0.07 -25.12 19.80
CA SER A 89 -1.34 -25.19 20.18
C SER A 89 -1.52 -24.78 21.65
N MET A 90 -2.70 -24.25 22.00
CA MET A 90 -3.00 -23.89 23.39
C MET A 90 -2.83 -25.07 24.33
N SER A 91 -3.21 -26.27 23.90
CA SER A 91 -3.07 -27.49 24.69
C SER A 91 -1.61 -27.85 24.96
N ALA A 92 -0.72 -27.79 23.96
CA ALA A 92 0.71 -28.00 24.15
C ALA A 92 1.32 -26.93 25.08
N TRP A 93 0.92 -25.67 24.90
CA TRP A 93 1.38 -24.59 25.74
C TRP A 93 0.95 -24.76 27.21
N GLU A 94 -0.28 -25.18 27.46
CA GLU A 94 -0.82 -25.41 28.82
C GLU A 94 -0.19 -26.63 29.50
N ARG A 95 0.20 -27.65 28.75
CA ARG A 95 0.97 -28.80 29.29
C ARG A 95 2.40 -28.43 29.70
N GLY A 96 2.90 -27.29 29.24
CA GLY A 96 4.24 -26.80 29.57
C GLY A 96 5.28 -26.97 28.47
N ASP A 97 4.89 -27.35 27.25
CA ASP A 97 5.84 -27.42 26.13
C ASP A 97 6.34 -26.03 25.77
N ARG A 98 7.66 -25.83 25.80
CA ARG A 98 8.31 -24.55 25.48
C ARG A 98 9.51 -24.79 24.57
N PRO A 99 9.76 -23.91 23.59
CA PRO A 99 10.97 -24.01 22.78
C PRO A 99 12.21 -23.63 23.61
N PRO A 100 13.40 -24.17 23.27
CA PRO A 100 14.65 -23.65 23.80
C PRO A 100 14.90 -22.22 23.32
N ARG A 101 15.67 -21.44 24.09
CA ARG A 101 16.05 -20.05 23.77
C ARG A 101 14.85 -19.13 23.49
N LEU A 102 13.73 -19.37 24.17
CA LEU A 102 12.54 -18.56 24.09
C LEU A 102 12.83 -17.12 24.55
N PHE A 103 12.73 -16.17 23.63
CA PHE A 103 12.90 -14.75 23.90
C PHE A 103 11.56 -14.08 24.25
N SER A 104 10.51 -14.36 23.48
CA SER A 104 9.17 -13.78 23.68
C SER A 104 8.06 -14.68 23.15
N TYR A 105 6.84 -14.51 23.66
CA TYR A 105 5.65 -15.22 23.20
C TYR A 105 4.38 -14.37 23.28
N TRP A 106 3.42 -14.63 22.39
CA TRP A 106 2.12 -13.95 22.37
C TRP A 106 1.01 -14.84 21.83
N ARG A 107 -0.23 -14.54 22.25
CA ARG A 107 -1.43 -15.22 21.73
C ARG A 107 -1.76 -14.68 20.34
N VAL A 108 -2.03 -15.57 19.40
CA VAL A 108 -2.47 -15.20 18.04
C VAL A 108 -3.62 -16.09 17.59
N THR A 109 -4.48 -15.55 16.74
CA THR A 109 -5.50 -16.34 16.05
C THR A 109 -4.89 -16.89 14.76
N VAL A 110 -4.99 -18.20 14.55
CA VAL A 110 -4.45 -18.86 13.36
C VAL A 110 -5.13 -18.27 12.12
N PRO A 111 -4.35 -17.72 11.16
CA PRO A 111 -4.93 -17.11 9.99
C PRO A 111 -5.58 -18.18 9.11
N ASP A 112 -6.79 -17.88 8.64
CA ASP A 112 -7.41 -18.66 7.58
C ASP A 112 -6.68 -18.35 6.24
N PRO A 113 -6.03 -19.34 5.60
CA PRO A 113 -5.32 -19.13 4.33
C PRO A 113 -6.23 -18.66 3.20
N GLN A 114 -7.52 -18.95 3.30
CA GLN A 114 -8.57 -18.54 2.36
C GLN A 114 -9.27 -17.25 2.79
N ALA A 115 -9.11 -16.81 4.04
CA ALA A 115 -9.66 -15.53 4.47
C ALA A 115 -8.92 -14.39 3.76
N LYS A 116 -9.73 -13.49 3.20
CA LYS A 116 -9.22 -12.17 2.81
C LYS A 116 -8.75 -11.48 4.09
N LYS A 117 -7.44 -11.36 4.27
CA LYS A 117 -6.86 -10.53 5.34
C LYS A 117 -7.60 -9.19 5.35
N PRO A 118 -8.24 -8.79 6.46
CA PRO A 118 -8.91 -7.51 6.50
C PRO A 118 -7.85 -6.42 6.39
N LEU A 119 -7.73 -5.84 5.20
CA LEU A 119 -7.11 -4.54 4.96
C LEU A 119 -8.00 -3.49 5.65
N PHE A 120 -7.96 -3.43 6.98
CA PHE A 120 -8.62 -2.37 7.73
C PHE A 120 -7.56 -1.42 8.26
N VAL A 121 -7.07 -0.58 7.36
CA VAL A 121 -6.55 0.73 7.77
C VAL A 121 -7.74 1.65 7.94
N ASP A 122 -7.81 2.27 9.12
CA ASP A 122 -8.87 3.20 9.48
C ASP A 122 -8.99 4.30 8.43
N GLU A 123 -10.22 4.58 8.04
CA GLU A 123 -10.55 5.55 6.99
C GLU A 123 -10.19 6.97 7.43
N GLU A 124 -10.27 7.25 8.74
CA GLU A 124 -9.83 8.51 9.33
C GLU A 124 -8.31 8.67 9.25
N VAL A 125 -7.55 7.59 9.49
CA VAL A 125 -6.08 7.58 9.37
C VAL A 125 -5.64 7.83 7.93
N LEU A 126 -6.32 7.22 6.95
CA LEU A 126 -6.05 7.47 5.54
C LEU A 126 -6.32 8.93 5.15
N LEU A 127 -7.39 9.52 5.68
CA LEU A 127 -7.74 10.92 5.42
C LEU A 127 -6.73 11.88 6.06
N ASP A 128 -6.31 11.61 7.30
CA ASP A 128 -5.28 12.38 8.00
C ASP A 128 -3.93 12.29 7.26
N LEU A 129 -3.51 11.10 6.84
CA LEU A 129 -2.30 10.93 6.02
C LEU A 129 -2.38 11.70 4.70
N PHE A 130 -3.53 11.66 4.03
CA PHE A 130 -3.76 12.43 2.79
C PHE A 130 -3.63 13.95 3.02
N GLN A 131 -4.10 14.45 4.16
CA GLN A 131 -3.99 15.85 4.54
C GLN A 131 -2.56 16.24 4.96
N ARG A 132 -1.84 15.38 5.70
CA ARG A 132 -0.44 15.64 6.10
C ARG A 132 0.51 15.75 4.91
N LEU A 133 0.22 15.06 3.81
CA LEU A 133 0.99 15.13 2.57
C LEU A 133 0.64 16.36 1.72
N ALA A 134 -0.16 17.30 2.24
CA ALA A 134 -0.68 18.43 1.47
C ALA A 134 0.41 19.28 0.81
N ASP A 135 1.45 19.59 1.58
CA ASP A 135 2.49 20.55 1.22
C ASP A 135 3.80 19.86 0.80
N ASP A 136 3.77 18.54 0.57
CA ASP A 136 4.96 17.78 0.15
C ASP A 136 5.13 17.83 -1.37
N GLU A 137 6.26 18.39 -1.82
CA GLU A 137 6.58 18.56 -3.23
C GLU A 137 7.47 17.43 -3.78
N ARG A 138 7.94 16.50 -2.93
CA ARG A 138 8.79 15.40 -3.39
C ARG A 138 7.99 14.51 -4.36
N PRO A 139 8.50 14.20 -5.57
CA PRO A 139 7.73 13.49 -6.60
C PRO A 139 7.07 12.20 -6.10
N GLN A 140 7.78 11.42 -5.29
CA GLN A 140 7.26 10.19 -4.69
C GLN A 140 6.09 10.43 -3.73
N ARG A 141 6.13 11.51 -2.93
CA ARG A 141 5.08 11.87 -1.97
C ARG A 141 3.86 12.45 -2.68
N VAL A 142 4.07 13.23 -3.73
CA VAL A 142 3.01 13.70 -4.63
C VAL A 142 2.29 12.52 -5.29
N ALA A 143 3.05 11.58 -5.86
CA ALA A 143 2.54 10.34 -6.45
C ALA A 143 1.74 9.50 -5.46
N PHE A 144 2.30 9.28 -4.26
CA PHE A 144 1.62 8.55 -3.19
C PHE A 144 0.31 9.22 -2.76
N ARG A 145 0.33 10.54 -2.54
CA ARG A 145 -0.86 11.32 -2.17
C ARG A 145 -1.94 11.24 -3.24
N PHE A 146 -1.56 11.29 -4.52
CA PHE A 146 -2.50 11.17 -5.63
C PHE A 146 -3.20 9.80 -5.62
N VAL A 147 -2.45 8.70 -5.50
CA VAL A 147 -3.03 7.35 -5.43
C VAL A 147 -3.91 7.18 -4.19
N LEU A 148 -3.46 7.68 -3.02
CA LEU A 148 -4.27 7.69 -1.80
C LEU A 148 -5.59 8.46 -2.01
N GLY A 149 -5.55 9.61 -2.69
CA GLY A 149 -6.73 10.38 -3.07
C GLY A 149 -7.70 9.59 -3.97
N LEU A 150 -7.19 8.85 -4.96
CA LEU A 150 -8.01 7.99 -5.82
C LEU A 150 -8.69 6.86 -5.04
N ILE A 151 -7.97 6.24 -4.09
CA ILE A 151 -8.53 5.22 -3.19
C ILE A 151 -9.66 5.82 -2.35
N LEU A 152 -9.45 6.99 -1.76
CA LEU A 152 -10.45 7.68 -0.94
C LEU A 152 -11.69 8.11 -1.75
N ILE A 153 -11.53 8.51 -3.02
CA ILE A 153 -12.66 8.77 -3.94
C ILE A 153 -13.46 7.48 -4.17
N ARG A 154 -12.78 6.38 -4.47
CA ARG A 154 -13.41 5.07 -4.71
C ARG A 154 -14.18 4.56 -3.49
N LYS A 155 -13.60 4.73 -2.29
CA LYS A 155 -14.24 4.40 -1.01
C LYS A 155 -15.34 5.40 -0.61
N LYS A 156 -15.57 6.44 -1.43
CA LYS A 156 -16.56 7.52 -1.24
C LYS A 156 -16.27 8.45 -0.05
N HIS A 157 -15.05 8.49 0.46
CA HIS A 157 -14.63 9.46 1.49
C HIS A 157 -14.36 10.84 0.90
N LEU A 158 -13.81 10.86 -0.32
CA LEU A 158 -13.66 12.07 -1.11
C LEU A 158 -14.65 12.09 -2.29
N LYS A 159 -15.05 13.29 -2.70
CA LYS A 159 -15.80 13.54 -3.93
C LYS A 159 -14.96 14.41 -4.85
N LEU A 160 -14.81 14.00 -6.11
CA LEU A 160 -14.22 14.84 -7.14
C LEU A 160 -15.13 16.06 -7.39
N ALA A 161 -14.59 17.25 -7.16
CA ALA A 161 -15.28 18.52 -7.29
C ALA A 161 -14.95 19.24 -8.61
N GLY A 162 -13.79 18.95 -9.20
CA GLY A 162 -13.36 19.56 -10.46
C GLY A 162 -11.91 19.22 -10.80
N ARG A 163 -11.46 19.74 -11.93
CA ARG A 163 -10.06 19.66 -12.38
C ARG A 163 -9.62 21.01 -12.90
N LYS A 164 -8.38 21.39 -12.59
CA LYS A 164 -7.70 22.55 -13.15
C LYS A 164 -6.66 22.02 -14.14
N PRO A 165 -6.81 22.32 -15.45
CA PRO A 165 -5.87 21.85 -16.45
C PRO A 165 -4.48 22.43 -16.18
N ALA A 166 -3.46 21.73 -16.67
CA ALA A 166 -2.10 22.23 -16.76
C ALA A 166 -2.07 23.59 -17.49
N THR A 167 -1.37 24.58 -16.94
CA THR A 167 -1.12 25.84 -17.65
C THR A 167 0.01 25.66 -18.66
N ALA A 168 0.09 26.55 -19.66
CA ALA A 168 1.12 26.50 -20.70
C ALA A 168 2.56 26.60 -20.15
N ASP A 169 2.72 27.08 -18.92
CA ASP A 169 4.00 27.26 -18.22
C ASP A 169 4.52 26.00 -17.52
N GLY A 170 3.91 24.84 -17.78
CA GLY A 170 4.41 23.54 -17.29
C GLY A 170 3.86 23.12 -15.94
N GLU A 171 2.81 23.76 -15.43
CA GLU A 171 2.14 23.27 -14.22
C GLU A 171 1.41 21.95 -14.50
N HIS A 172 1.48 21.00 -13.58
CA HIS A 172 0.74 19.74 -13.67
C HIS A 172 -0.77 19.97 -13.50
N GLU A 173 -1.58 19.08 -14.10
CA GLU A 173 -3.04 19.08 -13.88
C GLU A 173 -3.34 18.90 -12.38
N ARG A 174 -4.29 19.67 -11.83
CA ARG A 174 -4.67 19.58 -10.41
C ARG A 174 -6.12 19.11 -10.28
N TRP A 175 -6.34 18.16 -9.38
CA TRP A 175 -7.66 17.65 -9.06
C TRP A 175 -8.18 18.29 -7.79
N LEU A 176 -9.41 18.77 -7.84
CA LEU A 176 -10.11 19.35 -6.70
C LEU A 176 -10.99 18.29 -6.06
N VAL A 177 -10.77 17.99 -4.79
CA VAL A 177 -11.52 16.98 -4.04
C VAL A 177 -12.10 17.57 -2.76
N ARG A 178 -13.25 17.05 -2.34
CA ARG A 178 -13.89 17.43 -1.07
C ARG A 178 -14.18 16.21 -0.21
N PRO A 179 -13.90 16.24 1.09
CA PRO A 179 -14.44 15.26 2.02
C PRO A 179 -15.97 15.25 1.95
N ARG A 180 -16.57 14.06 2.07
CA ARG A 180 -18.02 13.95 2.16
C ARG A 180 -18.52 14.41 3.52
N GLY A 181 -19.74 14.98 3.55
CA GLY A 181 -20.37 15.44 4.79
C GLY A 181 -19.85 16.79 5.31
N VAL A 182 -18.89 17.38 4.61
CA VAL A 182 -18.36 18.72 4.90
C VAL A 182 -19.16 19.77 4.10
N ASP A 183 -19.29 20.96 4.69
CA ASP A 183 -19.98 22.12 4.10
C ASP A 183 -19.44 22.42 2.68
N PRO A 184 -20.30 22.54 1.66
CA PRO A 184 -19.91 22.91 0.30
C PRO A 184 -19.08 24.20 0.20
N ASP A 185 -19.27 25.13 1.14
CA ASP A 185 -18.57 26.42 1.17
C ASP A 185 -17.12 26.29 1.65
N GLN A 186 -16.71 25.14 2.18
CA GLN A 186 -15.30 24.88 2.46
C GLN A 186 -14.48 24.74 1.17
N PRO A 187 -13.25 25.29 1.16
CA PRO A 187 -12.36 25.20 0.02
C PRO A 187 -12.07 23.73 -0.31
N ALA A 188 -12.05 23.42 -1.60
CA ALA A 188 -11.66 22.08 -2.05
C ALA A 188 -10.18 21.83 -1.78
N LEU A 189 -9.83 20.60 -1.42
CA LEU A 189 -8.46 20.16 -1.32
C LEU A 189 -7.90 19.94 -2.73
N GLU A 190 -6.67 20.37 -2.97
CA GLU A 190 -6.00 20.19 -4.24
C GLU A 190 -5.00 19.03 -4.16
N MET A 191 -4.96 18.20 -5.21
CA MET A 191 -3.90 17.22 -5.42
C MET A 191 -3.37 17.33 -6.85
N VAL A 192 -2.05 17.26 -6.99
CA VAL A 192 -1.38 17.28 -8.29
C VAL A 192 -1.49 15.90 -8.93
N ASP A 193 -1.80 15.86 -10.23
CA ASP A 193 -1.74 14.65 -11.04
C ASP A 193 -0.33 14.50 -11.63
N PRO A 194 0.46 13.53 -11.14
CA PRO A 194 1.85 13.37 -11.57
C PRO A 194 1.98 12.60 -12.89
N ARG A 195 0.86 12.25 -13.55
CA ARG A 195 0.83 11.45 -14.78
C ARG A 195 1.54 10.09 -14.64
N LEU A 196 1.13 9.34 -13.61
CA LEU A 196 1.65 8.00 -13.33
C LEU A 196 1.57 7.09 -14.57
N SER A 197 2.64 6.35 -14.82
CA SER A 197 2.64 5.21 -15.75
C SER A 197 1.97 3.98 -15.12
N GLU A 198 1.71 2.93 -15.90
CA GLU A 198 1.15 1.68 -15.37
C GLU A 198 2.08 1.03 -14.33
N ASP A 199 3.39 1.06 -14.57
CA ASP A 199 4.41 0.53 -13.66
C ASP A 199 4.44 1.31 -12.34
N ASP A 200 4.38 2.66 -12.40
CA ASP A 200 4.36 3.50 -11.18
C ASP A 200 3.13 3.20 -10.30
N ILE A 201 1.99 2.88 -10.91
CA ILE A 201 0.76 2.55 -10.20
C ILE A 201 0.92 1.24 -9.45
N GLU A 202 1.53 0.23 -10.08
CA GLU A 202 1.77 -1.07 -9.46
C GLU A 202 2.73 -0.95 -8.28
N ASP A 203 3.85 -0.25 -8.46
CA ASP A 203 4.84 -0.02 -7.40
C ASP A 203 4.26 0.76 -6.22
N ILE A 204 3.52 1.84 -6.47
CA ILE A 204 2.89 2.64 -5.40
C ILE A 204 1.78 1.85 -4.71
N THR A 205 1.03 1.03 -5.45
CA THR A 205 0.01 0.15 -4.87
C THR A 205 0.65 -0.93 -4.00
N SER A 206 1.80 -1.47 -4.41
CA SER A 206 2.58 -2.40 -3.60
C SER A 206 3.09 -1.74 -2.32
N GLN A 207 3.69 -0.55 -2.41
CA GLN A 207 4.14 0.23 -1.26
C GLN A 207 2.98 0.62 -0.33
N LEU A 208 1.82 0.98 -0.89
CA LEU A 208 0.60 1.20 -0.11
C LEU A 208 0.20 -0.07 0.61
N ASN A 209 0.16 -1.22 -0.06
CA ASN A 209 -0.14 -2.48 0.63
C ASN A 209 0.90 -2.77 1.70
N GLU A 210 2.20 -2.53 1.48
CA GLU A 210 3.23 -2.72 2.49
C GLU A 210 3.01 -1.79 3.68
N ILE A 211 2.81 -0.48 3.48
CA ILE A 211 2.57 0.48 4.56
C ILE A 211 1.27 0.16 5.32
N LEU A 212 0.20 -0.15 4.59
CA LEU A 212 -1.11 -0.47 5.15
C LEU A 212 -1.12 -1.85 5.85
N ASN A 213 -0.18 -2.73 5.53
CA ASN A 213 -0.01 -4.05 6.18
C ASN A 213 1.15 -4.08 7.19
N ALA A 214 2.04 -3.07 7.22
CA ALA A 214 3.20 -3.00 8.11
C ALA A 214 2.86 -2.39 9.47
N GLU A 215 1.69 -1.76 9.62
CA GLU A 215 1.14 -1.32 10.92
C GLU A 215 0.09 -2.30 11.50
N LEU A 216 0.11 -3.57 11.08
CA LEU A 216 -0.77 -4.64 11.59
C LEU A 216 -0.01 -5.86 12.13
#